data_AF-A0A6B3N3Q5-F1
#
_entry.id   AF-A0A6B3N3Q5-F1
#
_cell.length_a   1.000
_cell.length_b   1.000
_cell.length_c   1.000
_cell.angle_alpha   90.00
_cell.angle_beta   90.00
_cell.angle_gamma   90.00
#
_symmetry.space_group_name_H-M   'P 1'
#
loop_
_entity.id
_entity.type
_entity.pdbx_description
1 polymer ?
#
loop_
_entity_poly.entity_id
_entity_poly.type
_entity_poly.pdbx_seq_one_letter_code
_entity_poly.pdbx_strand_id
1 'polypeptide(L)'
;MTQATYQTRVPDNLITFCQEMGLLFGNAERHLYVDLRSGKKLNALKKEYQVAYGINARQFNSIHSSIKGKIASRNECLKRQ
;
A
#
# COMPACT_ATOMS: atom_id res chain seq x y z
N MET A 1 -7.83 24.12 -24.51
CA MET A 1 -6.49 23.59 -24.83
C MET A 1 -6.44 22.15 -24.36
N THR A 2 -6.26 21.20 -25.27
CA THR A 2 -6.05 19.78 -24.94
C THR A 2 -4.62 19.61 -24.43
N GLN A 3 -4.47 19.25 -23.15
CA GLN A 3 -3.17 18.98 -22.55
C GLN A 3 -2.59 17.71 -23.18
N ALA A 4 -1.45 17.83 -23.86
CA ALA A 4 -0.76 16.67 -24.41
C ALA A 4 -0.16 15.85 -23.26
N THR A 5 -0.64 14.61 -23.09
CA THR A 5 -0.10 13.66 -22.11
C THR A 5 1.11 12.96 -22.72
N TYR A 6 2.30 13.47 -22.45
CA TYR A 6 3.53 12.79 -22.87
C TYR A 6 3.84 11.65 -21.88
N GLN A 7 3.74 10.40 -22.34
CA GLN A 7 4.32 9.26 -21.63
C GLN A 7 5.82 9.25 -21.91
N THR A 8 6.62 9.35 -20.84
CA THR A 8 8.08 9.28 -20.91
C THR A 8 8.59 8.24 -19.91
N ARG A 9 9.80 7.74 -20.14
CA ARG A 9 10.46 6.84 -19.17
C ARG A 9 10.76 7.59 -17.88
N VAL A 10 10.68 6.89 -16.75
CA VAL A 10 11.13 7.41 -15.46
C VAL A 10 12.63 7.73 -15.58
N PRO A 11 13.09 8.90 -15.14
CA PRO A 11 14.51 9.24 -15.10
C PRO A 11 15.33 8.19 -14.35
N ASP A 12 16.51 7.83 -14.88
CA ASP A 12 17.32 6.74 -14.33
C ASP A 12 17.71 6.98 -12.87
N ASN A 13 17.93 8.24 -12.48
CA ASN A 13 18.25 8.62 -11.11
C ASN A 13 17.10 8.39 -10.10
N LEU A 14 15.87 8.16 -10.58
CA LEU A 14 14.71 7.85 -9.74
C LEU A 14 14.40 6.36 -9.66
N ILE A 15 15.04 5.52 -10.47
CA ILE A 15 14.74 4.07 -10.53
C ILE A 15 14.95 3.41 -9.17
N THR A 16 16.09 3.66 -8.52
CA THR A 16 16.40 3.10 -7.19
C THR A 16 15.38 3.54 -6.15
N PHE A 17 15.03 4.83 -6.13
CA PHE A 17 13.99 5.34 -5.24
C PHE A 17 12.65 4.63 -5.46
N CYS A 18 12.21 4.46 -6.71
CA CYS A 18 10.96 3.75 -7.01
C CYS A 18 11.00 2.28 -6.56
N GLN A 19 12.14 1.60 -6.71
CA GLN A 19 12.32 0.23 -6.26
C GLN A 19 12.26 0.12 -4.74
N GLU A 20 12.99 0.96 -4.02
CA GLU A 20 12.99 1.00 -2.55
C GLU A 20 11.61 1.35 -1.99
N MET A 21 10.92 2.32 -2.59
CA MET A 21 9.54 2.65 -2.23
C MET A 21 8.59 1.48 -2.48
N GLY A 22 8.78 0.74 -3.58
CA GLY A 22 8.03 -0.47 -3.87
C GLY A 22 8.23 -1.56 -2.81
N LEU A 23 9.48 -1.78 -2.39
CA LEU A 23 9.81 -2.73 -1.32
C LEU A 23 9.22 -2.30 0.02
N LEU A 24 9.36 -1.02 0.40
CA LEU A 24 8.83 -0.47 1.63
C LEU A 24 7.31 -0.66 1.72
N PHE A 25 6.59 -0.25 0.66
CA PHE A 25 5.13 -0.33 0.62
C PHE A 25 4.64 -1.76 0.52
N GLY A 26 5.33 -2.62 -0.24
CA GLY A 26 5.00 -4.04 -0.33
C GLY A 26 5.15 -4.77 1.00
N ASN A 27 6.23 -4.49 1.74
CA ASN A 27 6.46 -5.07 3.07
C ASN A 27 5.43 -4.57 4.08
N ALA A 28 5.15 -3.26 4.10
CA ALA A 28 4.13 -2.68 4.97
C ALA A 28 2.74 -3.25 4.67
N GLU A 29 2.37 -3.38 3.39
CA GLU A 29 1.09 -3.96 3.00
C GLU A 29 0.94 -5.42 3.47
N ARG A 30 1.97 -6.23 3.28
CA ARG A 30 1.94 -7.64 3.66
C ARG A 30 1.86 -7.84 5.17
N HIS A 31 2.58 -7.06 5.95
CA HIS A 31 2.47 -7.11 7.40
C HIS A 31 1.10 -6.60 7.87
N LEU A 32 0.58 -5.53 7.25
CA LEU A 32 -0.73 -4.98 7.61
C LEU A 32 -1.83 -6.01 7.36
N TYR A 33 -1.73 -6.80 6.28
CA TYR A 33 -2.64 -7.92 6.04
C TYR A 33 -2.64 -8.93 7.20
N VAL A 34 -1.45 -9.37 7.65
CA VAL A 34 -1.32 -10.35 8.74
C VAL A 34 -1.89 -9.79 10.04
N ASP A 35 -1.55 -8.54 10.37
CA ASP A 35 -2.03 -7.87 11.57
C ASP A 35 -3.55 -7.69 11.58
N LEU A 36 -4.15 -7.28 10.45
CA LEU A 36 -5.59 -7.18 10.31
C LEU A 36 -6.27 -8.56 10.46
N ARG A 37 -5.67 -9.62 9.92
CA ARG A 37 -6.18 -11.00 10.08
C ARG A 37 -6.07 -11.51 11.52
N SER A 38 -5.09 -11.02 12.29
CA SER A 38 -4.97 -11.31 13.72
C SER A 38 -5.95 -10.54 14.62
N GLY A 39 -6.75 -9.63 14.05
CA GLY A 39 -7.77 -8.87 14.78
C GLY A 39 -7.23 -7.62 15.50
N LYS A 40 -6.01 -7.18 15.21
CA LYS A 40 -5.47 -5.93 15.78
C LYS A 40 -6.28 -4.71 15.34
N LYS A 41 -6.40 -3.72 16.23
CA LYS A 41 -7.18 -2.50 15.98
C LYS A 41 -6.43 -1.55 15.05
N LEU A 42 -7.11 -1.04 14.03
CA LEU A 42 -6.53 -0.16 13.00
C LEU A 42 -5.85 1.09 13.57
N ASN A 43 -6.44 1.72 14.60
CA ASN A 43 -5.86 2.93 15.20
C ASN A 43 -4.51 2.67 15.88
N ALA A 44 -4.34 1.50 16.50
CA ALA A 44 -3.06 1.09 17.08
C ALA A 44 -2.04 0.82 15.96
N LEU A 45 -2.43 0.05 14.94
CA LEU A 45 -1.60 -0.26 13.78
C LEU A 45 -1.14 1.00 13.06
N LYS A 46 -2.00 2.01 12.90
CA LYS A 46 -1.62 3.27 12.27
C LYS A 46 -0.46 3.95 13.00
N LYS A 47 -0.47 3.96 14.34
CA LYS A 47 0.62 4.56 15.13
C LYS A 47 1.90 3.71 15.03
N GLU A 48 1.76 2.39 15.16
CA GLU A 48 2.88 1.45 15.06
C GLU A 48 3.57 1.52 13.70
N TYR A 49 2.81 1.54 12.60
CA TYR A 49 3.36 1.51 11.24
C TYR A 49 4.02 2.83 10.85
N GLN A 50 3.50 3.97 11.32
CA GLN A 50 4.18 5.25 11.09
C GLN A 50 5.59 5.27 11.69
N VAL A 51 5.76 4.63 12.86
CA VAL A 51 7.09 4.52 13.51
C VAL A 51 7.93 3.42 12.86
N ALA A 52 7.38 2.22 12.70
CA ALA A 52 8.13 1.05 12.22
C ALA A 52 8.61 1.19 10.76
N TYR A 53 7.84 1.85 9.90
CA TYR A 53 8.15 2.03 8.48
C TYR A 53 8.54 3.46 8.11
N GLY A 54 8.54 4.40 9.06
CA GLY A 54 8.82 5.81 8.78
C GLY A 54 7.82 6.44 7.79
N ILE A 55 6.61 5.91 7.68
CA ILE A 55 5.57 6.42 6.78
C ILE A 55 4.67 7.42 7.50
N ASN A 56 4.05 8.33 6.75
CA ASN A 56 3.05 9.23 7.31
C ASN A 56 1.64 8.62 7.30
N ALA A 57 0.72 9.29 7.99
CA ALA A 57 -0.68 8.88 8.08
C ALA A 57 -1.38 8.70 6.72
N ARG A 58 -1.03 9.50 5.70
CA ARG A 58 -1.64 9.41 4.36
C ARG A 58 -1.16 8.16 3.61
N GLN A 59 0.13 7.85 3.72
CA GLN A 59 0.72 6.63 3.17
C GLN A 59 0.17 5.37 3.85
N PHE A 60 0.02 5.39 5.18
CA PHE A 60 -0.65 4.30 5.88
C PHE A 60 -2.08 4.10 5.37
N ASN A 61 -2.84 5.19 5.24
CA ASN A 61 -4.23 5.13 4.76
C ASN A 61 -4.31 4.57 3.33
N SER A 62 -3.36 4.91 2.44
CA SER A 62 -3.34 4.38 1.06
C SER A 62 -3.05 2.88 1.04
N ILE A 63 -2.10 2.41 1.85
CA ILE A 63 -1.80 0.98 2.00
C ILE A 63 -3.02 0.24 2.54
N HIS A 64 -3.64 0.76 3.60
CA HIS A 64 -4.85 0.18 4.18
C HIS A 64 -6.01 0.11 3.17
N SER A 65 -6.23 1.16 2.39
CA SER A 65 -7.26 1.18 1.35
C SER A 65 -7.00 0.10 0.28
N SER A 66 -5.74 -0.05 -0.16
CA SER A 66 -5.36 -1.07 -1.14
C SER A 66 -5.61 -2.49 -0.63
N ILE A 67 -5.11 -2.82 0.57
CA ILE A 67 -5.26 -4.18 1.11
C ILE A 67 -6.72 -4.52 1.42
N LYS A 68 -7.52 -3.55 1.90
CA LYS A 68 -8.95 -3.73 2.11
C LYS A 68 -9.66 -4.10 0.80
N GLY A 69 -9.32 -3.42 -0.29
CA GLY A 69 -9.84 -3.73 -1.63
C GLY A 69 -9.45 -5.14 -2.09
N LYS A 70 -8.17 -5.52 -1.93
CA LYS A 70 -7.68 -6.88 -2.28
C LYS A 70 -8.39 -7.98 -1.49
N ILE A 71 -8.60 -7.78 -0.18
CA ILE A 71 -9.33 -8.73 0.67
C ILE A 71 -10.79 -8.87 0.21
N ALA A 72 -11.46 -7.74 -0.02
CA ALA A 72 -12.86 -7.74 -0.48
C ALA A 72 -13.01 -8.48 -1.82
N SER A 73 -12.18 -8.13 -2.80
CA SER A 73 -12.14 -8.78 -4.11
C SER A 73 -11.94 -10.28 -4.00
N ARG A 74 -10.98 -10.75 -3.18
CA ARG A 74 -10.76 -12.18 -2.96
C ARG A 74 -11.98 -12.88 -2.37
N ASN A 75 -12.62 -12.26 -1.37
CA ASN A 75 -13.80 -12.83 -0.74
C ASN A 75 -14.99 -12.91 -1.71
N GLU A 76 -15.14 -11.94 -2.60
CA GLU A 76 -16.16 -11.96 -3.66
C GLU A 76 -15.90 -13.10 -4.66
N CYS A 77 -14.66 -13.32 -5.08
CA CYS A 77 -14.30 -14.44 -5.93
C CYS A 77 -14.62 -15.80 -5.28
N LEU A 78 -14.33 -15.97 -3.99
CA LEU A 78 -14.62 -17.22 -3.26
C LEU A 78 -16.12 -17.51 -3.16
N LYS A 79 -16.99 -16.50 -3.10
CA LYS A 79 -18.45 -16.69 -3.08
C LYS A 79 -19.03 -17.15 -4.42
N ARG A 80 -18.28 -16.97 -5.51
CA ARG A 80 -18.71 -17.31 -6.88
C ARG A 80 -18.24 -18.70 -7.34
N GLN A 81 -17.39 -19.36 -6.55
CA GLN A 81 -16.93 -20.73 -6.77
C GLN A 81 -17.84 -21.70 -6.02
#